data_AF-A0A3M7ZZ75-F1
#
_entry.id   AF-A0A3M7ZZ75-F1
#
_cell.length_a   1.000
_cell.length_b   1.000
_cell.length_c   1.000
_cell.angle_alpha   90.00
_cell.angle_beta   90.00
_cell.angle_gamma   90.00
#
_symmetry.space_group_name_H-M   'P 1'
#
loop_
_entity.id
_entity.type
_entity.pdbx_description
1 polymer ?
#
loop_
_entity_poly.entity_id
_entity_poly.type
_entity_poly.pdbx_seq_one_letter_code
_entity_poly.pdbx_strand_id
1 'polypeptide(L)'
;MTPMRTAARTVAATAAALLLPSLLTGCVVDGGWLGGPAAPTTSTEAPATTATAASTPAPEPPATWPVNVPVQPGDCDPQAPDALLVTFVVTAQDPSAPIEISYPGFTPSVSGEPRTITTTGPVVTILGNDCGPGVAAEPWTFTATGEVGYALSCAVFFNGFPLRADSDYVEGPARAASVDCTGRPGM
;
A
#
# COMPACT_ATOMS: atom_id res chain seq x y z
N MET A 1 31.71 5.30 46.33
CA MET A 1 32.32 3.99 46.05
C MET A 1 31.20 2.96 45.94
N THR A 2 30.85 2.56 44.73
CA THR A 2 30.00 1.39 44.43
C THR A 2 30.91 0.18 44.20
N PRO A 3 30.51 -1.04 44.61
CA PRO A 3 29.94 -1.97 43.62
C PRO A 3 28.77 -2.82 44.19
N MET A 4 27.66 -3.01 43.47
CA MET A 4 27.41 -4.01 42.40
C MET A 4 27.39 -5.48 42.87
N ARG A 5 26.22 -6.14 42.71
CA ARG A 5 25.96 -7.60 42.54
C ARG A 5 24.43 -7.82 42.52
N THR A 6 23.73 -7.54 41.42
CA THR A 6 23.31 -8.44 40.33
C THR A 6 23.23 -9.94 40.68
N ALA A 7 22.01 -10.48 40.75
CA ALA A 7 21.71 -11.91 40.61
C ALA A 7 20.59 -12.05 39.57
N ALA A 8 20.93 -12.58 38.39
CA ALA A 8 20.03 -12.79 37.27
C ALA A 8 19.21 -14.07 37.47
N ARG A 9 17.91 -13.98 37.10
CA ARG A 9 16.97 -15.09 37.09
C ARG A 9 17.10 -15.90 35.79
N THR A 10 16.84 -17.20 35.98
CA THR A 10 16.51 -18.28 35.04
C THR A 10 15.68 -17.89 33.82
N VAL A 11 15.83 -18.64 32.71
CA VAL A 11 14.83 -19.59 32.16
C VAL A 11 15.38 -20.24 30.87
N ALA A 12 15.08 -21.54 30.72
CA ALA A 12 15.44 -22.42 29.62
C ALA A 12 14.56 -22.20 28.37
N ALA A 13 15.05 -22.59 27.19
CA ALA A 13 14.19 -23.01 26.09
C ALA A 13 14.93 -23.91 25.10
N THR A 14 14.37 -25.12 24.97
CA THR A 14 14.61 -26.17 23.99
C THR A 14 14.28 -25.71 22.56
N ALA A 15 15.16 -26.00 21.59
CA ALA A 15 14.86 -25.88 20.17
C ALA A 15 14.73 -27.27 19.52
N ALA A 16 13.48 -27.64 19.21
CA ALA A 16 13.16 -28.78 18.35
C ALA A 16 12.90 -28.25 16.93
N ALA A 17 13.77 -28.58 15.98
CA ALA A 17 13.59 -28.24 14.58
C ALA A 17 12.81 -29.36 13.87
N LEU A 18 11.54 -29.09 13.55
CA LEU A 18 10.70 -29.89 12.69
C LEU A 18 10.95 -29.50 11.22
N LEU A 19 11.51 -30.44 10.47
CA LEU A 19 11.61 -30.46 9.01
C LEU A 19 10.34 -31.08 8.44
N LEU A 20 9.62 -30.42 7.52
CA LEU A 20 8.64 -30.98 6.58
C LEU A 20 8.19 -29.90 5.56
N PRO A 21 7.67 -30.26 4.38
CA PRO A 21 8.33 -29.97 3.10
C PRO A 21 7.49 -29.15 2.10
N SER A 22 8.18 -28.68 1.07
CA SER A 22 7.68 -28.00 -0.12
C SER A 22 6.72 -28.88 -0.93
N LEU A 23 5.47 -28.44 -1.11
CA LEU A 23 4.55 -28.93 -2.13
C LEU A 23 4.18 -27.78 -3.07
N LEU A 24 4.82 -27.77 -4.25
CA LEU A 24 4.45 -26.95 -5.40
C LEU A 24 3.46 -27.75 -6.26
N THR A 25 2.18 -27.37 -6.21
CA THR A 25 1.13 -27.92 -7.07
C THR A 25 0.97 -27.02 -8.28
N GLY A 26 1.39 -27.52 -9.46
CA GLY A 26 1.20 -26.84 -10.74
C GLY A 26 -0.24 -26.96 -11.25
N CYS A 27 -0.79 -25.85 -11.73
CA CYS A 27 -2.05 -25.83 -12.49
C CYS A 27 -1.78 -26.25 -13.94
N VAL A 28 -2.33 -27.40 -14.33
CA VAL A 28 -2.50 -27.81 -15.73
C VAL A 28 -3.91 -27.40 -16.13
N VAL A 29 -4.06 -26.57 -17.16
CA VAL A 29 -5.37 -26.26 -17.76
C VAL A 29 -5.51 -27.12 -19.01
N ASP A 30 -6.30 -28.18 -18.89
CA ASP A 30 -6.72 -29.05 -19.98
C ASP A 30 -7.59 -28.26 -20.96
N GLY A 31 -7.07 -28.09 -22.18
CA GLY A 31 -7.85 -27.69 -23.33
C GLY A 31 -8.42 -28.93 -24.01
N GLY A 32 -9.74 -29.05 -24.07
CA GLY A 32 -10.35 -30.11 -24.87
C GLY A 32 -11.85 -30.29 -24.75
N TRP A 33 -12.53 -29.98 -25.85
CA TRP A 33 -13.43 -30.94 -26.51
C TRP A 33 -14.86 -31.09 -25.97
N LEU A 34 -15.79 -30.30 -26.52
CA LEU A 34 -17.13 -30.78 -26.85
C LEU A 34 -17.62 -30.10 -28.14
N GLY A 35 -17.57 -30.86 -29.24
CA GLY A 35 -18.32 -30.58 -30.45
C GLY A 35 -19.80 -30.93 -30.27
N GLY A 36 -20.68 -30.07 -30.77
CA GLY A 36 -22.13 -30.27 -30.83
C GLY A 36 -22.67 -29.95 -32.23
N PRO A 37 -23.80 -30.56 -32.63
CA PRO A 37 -24.21 -30.73 -34.03
C PRO A 37 -24.77 -29.45 -34.67
N ALA A 38 -24.65 -29.39 -36.00
CA ALA A 38 -25.11 -28.29 -36.84
C ALA A 38 -26.63 -28.03 -36.68
N ALA A 39 -26.96 -26.78 -36.34
CA ALA A 39 -28.33 -26.28 -36.29
C ALA A 39 -28.81 -25.83 -37.69
N PRO A 40 -30.12 -25.93 -37.98
CA PRO A 40 -30.68 -25.58 -39.29
C PRO A 40 -30.67 -24.06 -39.53
N THR A 41 -30.38 -23.66 -40.76
CA THR A 41 -30.44 -22.27 -41.24
C THR A 41 -31.88 -21.81 -41.42
N THR A 42 -32.36 -20.96 -40.52
CA THR A 42 -33.53 -20.10 -40.74
C THR A 42 -33.04 -18.73 -41.23
N SER A 43 -33.36 -18.38 -42.47
CA SER A 43 -33.20 -17.01 -42.98
C SER A 43 -34.29 -16.12 -42.38
N THR A 44 -33.91 -15.36 -41.36
CA THR A 44 -34.69 -14.21 -40.88
C THR A 44 -34.15 -12.96 -41.57
N GLU A 45 -35.01 -12.31 -42.35
CA GLU A 45 -34.75 -11.02 -43.00
C GLU A 45 -34.53 -9.95 -41.92
N ALA A 46 -33.35 -9.32 -41.92
CA ALA A 46 -32.97 -8.31 -40.94
C ALA A 46 -33.66 -6.96 -41.25
N PRO A 47 -34.21 -6.25 -40.25
CA PRO A 47 -34.71 -4.90 -40.46
C PRO A 47 -33.53 -3.95 -40.75
N ALA A 48 -33.75 -3.01 -41.67
CA ALA A 48 -32.76 -2.00 -42.04
C ALA A 48 -32.32 -1.19 -40.81
N THR A 49 -31.06 -1.32 -40.42
CA THR A 49 -30.42 -0.52 -39.38
C THR A 49 -30.14 0.88 -39.91
N THR A 50 -30.84 1.88 -39.37
CA THR A 50 -30.44 3.28 -39.47
C THR A 50 -29.07 3.43 -38.82
N ALA A 51 -28.07 3.86 -39.59
CA ALA A 51 -26.73 4.11 -39.08
C ALA A 51 -26.77 5.26 -38.06
N THR A 52 -26.70 4.92 -36.77
CA THR A 52 -26.39 5.89 -35.72
C THR A 52 -24.97 6.40 -35.98
N ALA A 53 -24.84 7.71 -36.17
CA ALA A 53 -23.53 8.35 -36.33
C ALA A 53 -22.64 7.97 -35.14
N ALA A 54 -21.45 7.44 -35.44
CA ALA A 54 -20.44 7.15 -34.44
C ALA A 54 -19.99 8.48 -33.82
N SER A 55 -20.42 8.74 -32.59
CA SER A 55 -19.85 9.80 -31.77
C SER A 55 -18.42 9.39 -31.41
N THR A 56 -17.43 10.14 -31.91
CA THR A 56 -16.05 10.04 -31.42
C THR A 56 -16.07 10.19 -29.90
N PRO A 57 -15.59 9.21 -29.12
CA PRO A 57 -15.49 9.36 -27.67
C PRO A 57 -14.61 10.58 -27.39
N ALA A 58 -15.06 11.42 -26.46
CA ALA A 58 -14.27 12.55 -26.00
C ALA A 58 -12.89 12.03 -25.53
N PRO A 59 -11.79 12.76 -25.79
CA PRO A 59 -10.48 12.35 -25.32
C PRO A 59 -10.52 12.14 -23.82
N GLU A 60 -10.17 10.92 -23.40
CA GLU A 60 -10.03 10.57 -21.99
C GLU A 60 -8.96 11.47 -21.38
N PRO A 61 -9.22 12.16 -20.26
CA PRO A 61 -8.20 12.97 -19.61
C PRO A 61 -6.99 12.08 -19.28
N PRO A 62 -5.75 12.57 -19.46
CA PRO A 62 -4.58 11.77 -19.19
C PRO A 62 -4.64 11.27 -17.75
N ALA A 63 -4.48 9.96 -17.58
CA ALA A 63 -4.46 9.35 -16.25
C ALA A 63 -3.37 10.06 -15.42
N THR A 64 -3.78 10.75 -14.36
CA THR A 64 -2.86 11.41 -13.42
C THR A 64 -2.30 10.36 -12.48
N TRP A 65 -1.21 9.73 -12.92
CA TRP A 65 -0.40 8.74 -12.19
C TRP A 65 0.69 9.44 -11.34
N PRO A 66 1.21 8.74 -10.33
CA PRO A 66 0.89 8.88 -8.90
C PRO A 66 1.10 10.29 -8.33
N VAL A 67 0.41 10.59 -7.22
CA VAL A 67 0.59 11.84 -6.47
C VAL A 67 1.77 11.71 -5.52
N ASN A 68 2.85 12.43 -5.79
CA ASN A 68 3.99 12.52 -4.89
C ASN A 68 3.81 13.71 -3.94
N VAL A 69 3.83 13.44 -2.64
CA VAL A 69 3.82 14.48 -1.63
C VAL A 69 5.18 15.18 -1.63
N PRO A 70 5.23 16.51 -1.77
CA PRO A 70 6.49 17.23 -1.80
C PRO A 70 7.17 17.18 -0.42
N VAL A 71 8.50 17.11 -0.45
CA VAL A 71 9.36 17.26 0.73
C VAL A 71 9.03 18.59 1.42
N GLN A 72 8.90 18.56 2.75
CA GLN A 72 8.53 19.73 3.52
C GLN A 72 9.76 20.44 4.12
N PRO A 73 9.65 21.71 4.51
CA PRO A 73 10.73 22.42 5.20
C PRO A 73 11.20 21.68 6.46
N GLY A 74 12.52 21.49 6.59
CA GLY A 74 13.14 20.80 7.73
C GLY A 74 13.33 19.31 7.53
N ASP A 75 12.84 18.74 6.42
CA ASP A 75 13.14 17.36 6.06
C ASP A 75 14.60 17.17 5.65
N CYS A 76 15.09 15.97 5.90
CA CYS A 76 16.38 15.48 5.45
C CYS A 76 16.48 15.58 3.91
N ASP A 77 17.68 15.91 3.43
CA ASP A 77 17.95 15.90 2.00
C ASP A 77 17.79 14.47 1.44
N PRO A 78 16.84 14.23 0.50
CA PRO A 78 16.64 12.91 -0.08
C PRO A 78 17.79 12.48 -1.00
N GLN A 79 18.74 13.36 -1.32
CA GLN A 79 19.91 13.09 -2.16
C GLN A 79 21.19 12.85 -1.36
N ALA A 80 21.12 12.81 -0.03
CA ALA A 80 22.28 12.50 0.79
C ALA A 80 22.81 11.07 0.47
N PRO A 81 24.12 10.86 0.35
CA PRO A 81 24.68 9.58 -0.09
C PRO A 81 24.44 8.43 0.90
N ASP A 82 24.29 8.74 2.19
CA ASP A 82 24.04 7.79 3.28
C ASP A 82 22.56 7.78 3.71
N ALA A 83 21.68 8.30 2.85
CA ALA A 83 20.24 8.37 3.05
C ALA A 83 19.61 6.97 3.17
N LEU A 84 18.87 6.72 4.24
CA LEU A 84 18.00 5.55 4.35
C LEU A 84 16.60 5.94 3.89
N LEU A 85 16.26 5.52 2.66
CA LEU A 85 15.00 5.87 2.01
C LEU A 85 13.82 5.20 2.72
N VAL A 86 12.79 6.00 3.03
CA VAL A 86 11.49 5.54 3.49
C VAL A 86 10.47 5.84 2.40
N THR A 87 9.66 4.85 2.04
CA THR A 87 8.59 5.01 1.05
C THR A 87 7.28 4.58 1.66
N PHE A 88 6.32 5.50 1.74
CA PHE A 88 4.97 5.22 2.19
C PHE A 88 4.00 5.40 1.02
N VAL A 89 3.30 4.33 0.68
CA VAL A 89 2.34 4.29 -0.43
C VAL A 89 0.96 4.09 0.16
N VAL A 90 0.02 4.92 -0.25
CA VAL A 90 -1.41 4.79 0.04
C VAL A 90 -2.13 4.63 -1.28
N THR A 91 -2.97 3.62 -1.38
CA THR A 91 -3.80 3.37 -2.57
C THR A 91 -5.26 3.41 -2.20
N ALA A 92 -6.05 4.17 -2.95
CA ALA A 92 -7.48 4.31 -2.75
C ALA A 92 -8.25 3.86 -3.99
N GLN A 93 -9.41 3.25 -3.75
CA GLN A 93 -10.30 2.84 -4.82
C GLN A 93 -10.95 4.03 -5.54
N ASP A 94 -11.34 5.08 -4.80
CA ASP A 94 -11.88 6.31 -5.36
C ASP A 94 -10.77 7.38 -5.42
N PRO A 95 -10.26 7.74 -6.61
CA PRO A 95 -9.21 8.73 -6.75
C PRO A 95 -9.67 10.17 -6.52
N SER A 96 -10.99 10.40 -6.41
CA SER A 96 -11.57 11.74 -6.24
C SER A 96 -11.90 12.08 -4.79
N ALA A 97 -12.05 11.07 -3.93
CA ALA A 97 -12.32 11.25 -2.52
C ALA A 97 -11.07 11.75 -1.76
N PRO A 98 -11.21 12.72 -0.84
CA PRO A 98 -10.13 13.13 0.05
C PRO A 98 -9.64 11.98 0.93
N ILE A 99 -8.32 11.88 1.05
CA ILE A 99 -7.59 10.97 1.94
C ILE A 99 -6.77 11.83 2.88
N GLU A 100 -7.02 11.68 4.18
CA GLU A 100 -6.17 12.23 5.23
C GLU A 100 -5.05 11.24 5.54
N ILE A 101 -3.80 11.68 5.47
CA ILE A 101 -2.62 10.84 5.60
C ILE A 101 -1.73 11.41 6.70
N SER A 102 -1.37 10.57 7.67
CA SER A 102 -0.40 10.89 8.72
C SER A 102 0.89 10.10 8.50
N TYR A 103 2.03 10.79 8.52
CA TYR A 103 3.36 10.22 8.26
C TYR A 103 4.41 10.91 9.17
N PRO A 104 5.57 10.30 9.46
CA PRO A 104 6.56 10.93 10.32
C PRO A 104 7.22 12.12 9.62
N GLY A 105 7.54 13.18 10.36
CA GLY A 105 8.45 14.20 9.89
C GLY A 105 9.86 13.63 9.77
N PHE A 106 10.40 13.56 8.56
CA PHE A 106 11.75 13.06 8.27
C PHE A 106 12.80 14.12 8.59
N THR A 107 12.91 14.52 9.86
CA THR A 107 13.85 15.57 10.29
C THR A 107 15.07 14.97 10.99
N PRO A 108 16.21 15.69 11.07
CA PRO A 108 17.38 15.24 11.85
C PRO A 108 17.13 15.13 13.35
N SER A 109 15.97 15.61 13.84
CA SER A 109 15.60 15.60 15.25
C SER A 109 15.09 14.24 15.71
N VAL A 110 15.10 14.00 17.02
CA VAL A 110 14.77 12.69 17.62
C VAL A 110 13.28 12.35 17.61
N SER A 111 12.37 13.31 17.40
CA SER A 111 10.95 13.08 17.71
C SER A 111 10.08 12.60 16.55
N GLY A 112 10.57 12.61 15.31
CA GLY A 112 9.82 12.08 14.15
C GLY A 112 8.35 12.54 14.07
N GLU A 113 8.07 13.78 14.50
CA GLU A 113 6.71 14.25 14.81
C GLU A 113 5.75 13.97 13.64
N PRO A 114 4.58 13.36 13.89
CA PRO A 114 3.63 13.07 12.83
C PRO A 114 3.17 14.35 12.12
N ARG A 115 3.06 14.27 10.80
CA ARG A 115 2.51 15.31 9.94
C ARG A 115 1.29 14.77 9.23
N THR A 116 0.29 15.64 9.12
CA THR A 116 -0.96 15.33 8.42
C THR A 116 -1.05 16.11 7.13
N ILE A 117 -1.50 15.46 6.07
CA ILE A 117 -1.92 16.08 4.81
C ILE A 117 -3.28 15.55 4.40
N THR A 118 -3.99 16.31 3.57
CA THR A 118 -5.19 15.85 2.89
C THR A 118 -4.97 15.97 1.39
N THR A 119 -5.18 14.89 0.65
CA THR A 119 -4.97 14.85 -0.79
C THR A 119 -5.95 13.89 -1.47
N THR A 120 -5.92 13.84 -2.79
CA THR A 120 -6.76 12.94 -3.61
C THR A 120 -5.86 12.20 -4.60
N GLY A 121 -6.29 11.01 -5.02
CA GLY A 121 -5.60 10.25 -6.06
C GLY A 121 -5.68 8.74 -5.84
N PRO A 122 -5.53 7.93 -6.91
CA PRO A 122 -5.61 6.48 -6.79
C PRO A 122 -4.40 5.90 -6.05
N VAL A 123 -3.26 6.59 -6.14
CA VAL A 123 -2.00 6.25 -5.48
C VAL A 123 -1.34 7.54 -5.01
N VAL A 124 -1.12 7.64 -3.70
CA VAL A 124 -0.35 8.70 -3.05
C VAL A 124 0.95 8.10 -2.54
N THR A 125 2.07 8.75 -2.84
CA THR A 125 3.39 8.32 -2.41
C THR A 125 4.07 9.43 -1.62
N ILE A 126 4.57 9.08 -0.44
CA ILE A 126 5.41 9.92 0.42
C ILE A 126 6.79 9.29 0.43
N LEU A 127 7.79 10.09 0.03
CA LEU A 127 9.20 9.72 0.09
C LEU A 127 9.86 10.52 1.19
N GLY A 128 10.56 9.82 2.06
CA GLY A 128 11.30 10.38 3.17
C GLY A 128 12.72 9.83 3.21
N ASN A 129 13.59 10.55 3.90
CA ASN A 129 14.92 10.06 4.21
C ASN A 129 15.12 10.10 5.72
N ASP A 130 15.49 8.99 6.30
CA ASP A 130 15.90 8.95 7.70
C ASP A 130 17.36 9.42 7.83
N CYS A 131 17.54 10.57 8.49
CA CYS A 131 18.87 11.16 8.76
C CYS A 131 19.10 11.55 10.23
N GLY A 132 18.21 11.11 11.13
CA GLY A 132 18.34 11.32 12.57
C GLY A 132 18.74 10.04 13.30
N PRO A 133 19.20 10.12 14.56
CA PRO A 133 19.47 8.93 15.38
C PRO A 133 18.19 8.18 15.82
N GLY A 134 17.01 8.71 15.47
CA GLY A 134 15.69 8.26 15.94
C GLY A 134 15.14 6.98 15.30
N VAL A 135 15.82 6.44 14.27
CA VAL A 135 15.40 5.30 13.43
C VAL A 135 14.91 4.07 14.19
N ALA A 136 15.40 3.86 15.42
CA ALA A 136 15.17 2.65 16.18
C ALA A 136 14.42 2.88 17.50
N ALA A 137 14.17 4.13 17.91
CA ALA A 137 13.67 4.41 19.26
C ALA A 137 12.16 4.16 19.39
N GLU A 138 11.36 4.61 18.42
CA GLU A 138 9.89 4.57 18.46
C GLU A 138 9.30 4.17 17.10
N PRO A 139 8.09 3.57 17.06
CA PRO A 139 7.38 3.32 15.80
C PRO A 139 7.09 4.62 15.05
N TRP A 140 7.34 4.64 13.74
CA TRP A 140 6.94 5.74 12.87
C TRP A 140 5.46 5.65 12.53
N THR A 141 4.74 6.75 12.69
CA THR A 141 3.31 6.83 12.36
C THR A 141 3.11 6.79 10.85
N PHE A 142 2.37 5.81 10.34
CA PHE A 142 1.94 5.75 8.94
C PHE A 142 0.49 5.34 8.89
N THR A 143 -0.41 6.31 8.83
CA THR A 143 -1.85 6.04 8.79
C THR A 143 -2.51 6.79 7.65
N ALA A 144 -3.62 6.26 7.17
CA ALA A 144 -4.46 6.95 6.21
C ALA A 144 -5.94 6.66 6.48
N THR A 145 -6.77 7.69 6.31
CA THR A 145 -8.23 7.62 6.47
C THR A 145 -8.92 8.25 5.28
N GLY A 146 -9.93 7.57 4.74
CA GLY A 146 -10.74 8.03 3.61
C GLY A 146 -12.15 8.45 4.02
N GLU A 147 -12.75 9.38 3.28
CA GLU A 147 -14.13 9.82 3.47
C GLU A 147 -15.14 8.76 2.99
N VAL A 148 -15.41 7.77 3.85
CA VAL A 148 -16.57 6.87 3.83
C VAL A 148 -16.73 5.93 2.61
N GLY A 149 -16.67 4.61 2.84
CA GLY A 149 -17.27 3.62 1.92
C GLY A 149 -16.41 3.14 0.74
N TYR A 150 -15.09 2.98 0.91
CA TYR A 150 -14.18 2.53 -0.16
C TYR A 150 -13.11 1.56 0.35
N ALA A 151 -12.43 0.87 -0.56
CA ALA A 151 -11.19 0.17 -0.23
C ALA A 151 -10.02 1.17 -0.12
N LEU A 152 -9.24 1.04 0.96
CA LEU A 152 -8.01 1.77 1.20
C LEU A 152 -6.92 0.75 1.57
N SER A 153 -5.72 0.91 1.05
CA SER A 153 -4.56 0.13 1.51
C SER A 153 -3.32 1.00 1.61
N CYS A 154 -2.40 0.56 2.46
CA CYS A 154 -1.10 1.18 2.59
C CYS A 154 0.03 0.17 2.61
N ALA A 155 1.23 0.64 2.24
CA ALA A 155 2.47 -0.10 2.36
C ALA A 155 3.62 0.85 2.67
N VAL A 156 4.49 0.44 3.60
CA VAL A 156 5.70 1.16 3.98
C VAL A 156 6.90 0.31 3.62
N PHE A 157 7.91 0.93 3.03
CA PHE A 157 9.18 0.33 2.69
C PHE A 157 10.33 1.12 3.33
N PHE A 158 11.35 0.40 3.79
CA PHE A 158 12.59 0.97 4.30
C PHE A 158 13.76 0.42 3.48
N ASN A 159 14.46 1.32 2.79
CA ASN A 159 15.57 1.01 1.90
C ASN A 159 15.24 -0.12 0.89
N GLY A 160 14.01 -0.09 0.36
CA GLY A 160 13.48 -1.09 -0.58
C GLY A 160 12.93 -2.37 0.07
N PHE A 161 13.09 -2.57 1.38
CA PHE A 161 12.50 -3.71 2.08
C PHE A 161 11.10 -3.38 2.58
N PRO A 162 10.10 -4.27 2.40
CA PRO A 162 8.77 -4.04 2.96
C PRO A 162 8.85 -4.04 4.48
N LEU A 163 8.29 -3.00 5.09
CA LEU A 163 8.25 -2.84 6.54
C LEU A 163 6.90 -3.26 7.10
N ARG A 164 5.81 -2.69 6.56
CA ARG A 164 4.44 -3.01 6.97
C ARG A 164 3.47 -2.71 5.83
N ALA A 165 2.39 -3.45 5.79
CA ALA A 165 1.26 -3.18 4.91
C ALA A 165 -0.03 -3.41 5.67
N ASP A 166 -1.07 -2.69 5.28
CA ASP A 166 -2.41 -2.83 5.83
C ASP A 166 -3.45 -2.50 4.75
N SER A 167 -4.66 -3.03 4.92
CA SER A 167 -5.77 -2.79 4.00
C SER A 167 -7.08 -2.84 4.73
N ASP A 168 -7.96 -1.89 4.43
CA ASP A 168 -9.30 -1.82 4.97
C ASP A 168 -10.31 -1.69 3.82
N TYR A 169 -11.37 -2.46 3.93
CA TYR A 169 -12.44 -2.49 2.95
C TYR A 169 -13.78 -2.45 3.69
N VAL A 170 -14.60 -1.47 3.29
CA VAL A 170 -15.88 -1.19 3.94
C VAL A 170 -17.02 -1.75 3.11
N GLU A 171 -17.58 -2.87 3.55
CA GLU A 171 -18.88 -3.35 3.07
C GLU A 171 -20.00 -2.94 4.03
N GLY A 172 -21.10 -2.39 3.51
CA GLY A 172 -22.28 -2.09 4.31
C GLY A 172 -22.31 -0.66 4.85
N PRO A 173 -22.71 -0.44 6.13
CA PRO A 173 -23.03 0.91 6.63
C PRO A 173 -21.84 1.86 6.46
N ALA A 174 -22.16 3.07 6.03
CA ALA A 174 -21.23 4.11 5.63
C ALA A 174 -20.29 4.51 6.78
N ARG A 175 -19.10 3.87 6.86
CA ARG A 175 -17.98 4.28 7.73
C ARG A 175 -16.75 4.65 6.89
N ALA A 176 -15.89 5.49 7.46
CA ALA A 176 -14.56 5.77 6.91
C ALA A 176 -13.73 4.48 6.84
N ALA A 177 -12.99 4.31 5.75
CA ALA A 177 -11.91 3.33 5.66
C ALA A 177 -10.68 3.89 6.36
N SER A 178 -9.96 3.05 7.11
CA SER A 178 -8.77 3.45 7.86
C SER A 178 -7.73 2.36 7.81
N VAL A 179 -6.48 2.73 7.56
CA VAL A 179 -5.34 1.81 7.52
C VAL A 179 -4.21 2.29 8.42
N ASP A 180 -3.52 1.35 9.06
CA ASP A 180 -2.39 1.60 9.95
C ASP A 180 -1.16 0.75 9.57
N CYS A 181 -0.25 1.40 8.86
CA CYS A 181 1.06 0.88 8.49
C CYS A 181 2.17 1.32 9.45
N THR A 182 1.85 1.85 10.64
CA THR A 182 2.83 2.33 11.62
C THR A 182 3.85 1.23 11.95
N GLY A 183 5.14 1.54 11.86
CA GLY A 183 6.19 0.54 12.04
C GLY A 183 7.56 1.18 12.16
N ARG A 184 8.58 0.36 12.41
CA ARG A 184 9.98 0.79 12.38
C ARG A 184 10.86 -0.36 11.89
N PRO A 185 12.03 -0.08 11.32
CA PRO A 185 13.00 -1.11 10.97
C PRO A 185 13.28 -2.04 12.17
N GLY A 186 13.19 -3.35 11.93
CA GLY A 186 13.49 -4.38 12.93
C GLY A 186 12.35 -4.80 13.86
N MET A 187 11.10 -4.42 13.59
CA MET A 187 9.90 -5.04 14.19
C MET A 187 9.25 -6.04 13.23
#